data_AF-A0A516NL42-F1
#
_entry.id   AF-A0A516NL42-F1
#
_cell.length_a   1.000
_cell.length_b   1.000
_cell.length_c   1.000
_cell.angle_alpha   90.00
_cell.angle_beta   90.00
_cell.angle_gamma   90.00
#
_symmetry.space_group_name_H-M   'P 1'
#
loop_
_entity.id
_entity.type
_entity.pdbx_description
1 polymer ?
#
loop_
_entity_poly.entity_id
_entity_poly.type
_entity_poly.pdbx_seq_one_letter_code
_entity_poly.pdbx_strand_id
1 'polypeptide(L)'
;MKLQVEQDDGPFYDGGEAPAEEAADAIDSEAVVVNVPSAEAPEPRIESEESVGGFAAPPDLAIVLDRRFNHTTRREEFRLTRRIGYYDDAPEVGVGRILVPADLENWTTDLTSVPAFLTWLVPKTGAHLPAAILHDGLVLSKDEPASYIAEREIHRDEADRIFRDAMGKTGTGLIRRWMVWSAVTAATIYHARQVDWSRMQKWHYRGALWGSLLAIVLLGIWSTLDLLNVDGIPGVPWIGERPIPALIGGFVGAILIPLLLGTAWGKFRTAGWIIGPLVALIVPAIVPILLIGVLYIGVERLQEFSPPLARALAVVFVAALVVVFALSWWYA
;
A
#
# COMPACT_ATOMS: atom_id res chain seq x y z
N MET A 1 -9.38 17.52 -12.10
CA MET A 1 -8.78 18.17 -10.90
C MET A 1 -7.39 18.66 -11.31
N LYS A 2 -7.00 19.91 -10.98
CA LYS A 2 -5.68 20.46 -11.33
C LYS A 2 -4.84 20.50 -10.05
N LEU A 3 -3.87 19.62 -9.92
CA LEU A 3 -2.94 19.57 -8.79
C LEU A 3 -1.64 20.22 -9.22
N GLN A 4 -1.33 21.40 -8.69
CA GLN A 4 -0.04 22.05 -8.96
C GLN A 4 1.07 21.26 -8.26
N VAL A 5 1.97 20.69 -9.04
CA VAL A 5 3.27 20.23 -8.54
C VAL A 5 4.19 21.44 -8.64
N GLU A 6 4.36 22.17 -7.54
CA GLU A 6 5.21 23.35 -7.49
C GLU A 6 6.66 22.92 -7.27
N GLN A 7 7.45 22.78 -8.35
CA GLN A 7 8.91 23.03 -8.39
C GLN A 7 9.49 22.79 -9.80
N ASP A 8 9.96 23.87 -10.43
CA ASP A 8 10.49 23.92 -11.81
C ASP A 8 11.86 23.24 -11.99
N ASP A 9 12.49 22.78 -10.90
CA ASP A 9 13.76 22.02 -10.90
C ASP A 9 13.60 20.65 -10.20
N GLY A 10 12.36 20.17 -10.06
CA GLY A 10 12.04 18.94 -9.37
C GLY A 10 12.33 17.68 -10.20
N PRO A 11 12.49 16.51 -9.56
CA PRO A 11 12.67 15.23 -10.25
C PRO A 11 11.40 14.74 -10.98
N PHE A 12 10.27 15.43 -10.81
CA PHE A 12 9.07 15.25 -11.61
C PHE A 12 9.01 16.30 -12.72
N TYR A 13 8.62 15.90 -13.92
CA TYR A 13 8.51 16.78 -15.08
C TYR A 13 7.27 16.44 -15.93
N ASP A 14 6.87 17.36 -16.81
CA ASP A 14 5.80 17.12 -17.78
C ASP A 14 6.30 16.14 -18.86
N GLY A 15 5.72 14.94 -18.88
CA GLY A 15 6.06 13.90 -19.85
C GLY A 15 5.35 14.05 -21.19
N GLY A 16 4.55 15.12 -21.35
CA GLY A 16 3.87 15.44 -22.60
C GLY A 16 2.69 14.54 -22.95
N GLU A 17 2.18 14.76 -24.16
CA GLU A 17 0.99 14.09 -24.73
C GLU A 17 1.35 13.18 -25.92
N ALA A 18 2.63 13.14 -26.31
CA ALA A 18 3.11 12.43 -27.50
C ALA A 18 2.72 10.93 -27.50
N PRO A 19 2.53 10.27 -28.65
CA PRO A 19 2.37 8.82 -28.72
C PRO A 19 3.50 8.09 -27.99
N ALA A 20 3.22 6.88 -27.49
CA ALA A 20 4.19 6.11 -26.69
C ALA A 20 5.52 5.87 -27.43
N GLU A 21 5.46 5.65 -28.74
CA GLU A 21 6.61 5.42 -29.61
C GLU A 21 7.48 6.68 -29.74
N GLU A 22 6.88 7.85 -29.97
CA GLU A 22 7.62 9.13 -30.04
C GLU A 22 8.25 9.52 -28.69
N ALA A 23 7.54 9.26 -27.59
CA ALA A 23 8.07 9.47 -26.24
C ALA A 23 9.19 8.47 -25.90
N ALA A 24 9.10 7.26 -26.43
CA ALA A 24 10.11 6.21 -26.29
C ALA A 24 11.38 6.54 -27.09
N ASP A 25 11.27 7.09 -28.30
CA ASP A 25 12.43 7.47 -29.14
C ASP A 25 13.32 8.55 -28.49
N ALA A 26 12.77 9.31 -27.54
CA ALA A 26 13.52 10.26 -26.71
C ALA A 26 14.32 9.60 -25.56
N ILE A 27 14.16 8.29 -25.37
CA ILE A 27 14.82 7.45 -24.36
C ILE A 27 15.63 6.39 -25.13
N ASP A 28 16.84 6.04 -24.67
CA ASP A 28 17.77 5.21 -25.45
C ASP A 28 17.16 3.84 -25.86
N SER A 29 17.43 3.44 -27.11
CA SER A 29 16.59 2.57 -27.95
C SER A 29 16.64 1.06 -27.68
N GLU A 30 17.52 0.57 -26.79
CA GLU A 30 17.73 -0.88 -26.62
C GLU A 30 16.92 -1.52 -25.47
N ALA A 31 16.11 -0.77 -24.72
CA ALA A 31 15.46 -1.32 -23.53
C ALA A 31 14.11 -0.69 -23.17
N VAL A 32 13.38 -0.18 -24.16
CA VAL A 32 12.03 0.34 -23.94
C VAL A 32 11.00 -0.78 -23.95
N VAL A 33 10.31 -0.97 -22.81
CA VAL A 33 9.13 -1.83 -22.73
C VAL A 33 7.90 -1.03 -23.19
N VAL A 34 7.75 -0.84 -24.50
CA VAL A 34 6.54 -0.22 -25.09
C VAL A 34 5.46 -1.29 -25.25
N ASN A 35 4.24 -0.94 -24.87
CA ASN A 35 3.08 -1.77 -25.12
C ASN A 35 2.58 -1.59 -26.58
N VAL A 36 2.64 -2.64 -27.40
CA VAL A 36 1.87 -2.73 -28.67
C VAL A 36 1.29 -4.14 -28.82
N PRO A 37 -0.03 -4.28 -29.05
CA PRO A 37 -0.51 -4.84 -30.33
C PRO A 37 -1.66 -4.05 -30.99
N SER A 38 -1.59 -4.02 -32.32
CA SER A 38 -2.28 -3.21 -33.35
C SER A 38 -3.82 -3.35 -33.50
N ALA A 39 -4.52 -2.25 -33.86
CA ALA A 39 -5.33 -2.13 -35.08
C ALA A 39 -5.79 -0.68 -35.38
N GLU A 40 -5.53 -0.27 -36.64
CA GLU A 40 -6.07 0.88 -37.40
C GLU A 40 -5.67 2.31 -36.98
N ALA A 41 -4.77 2.89 -37.78
CA ALA A 41 -4.31 4.27 -37.70
C ALA A 41 -5.37 5.27 -38.20
N PRO A 42 -5.37 6.52 -37.72
CA PRO A 42 -5.72 7.68 -38.52
C PRO A 42 -4.45 8.26 -39.19
N GLU A 43 -4.61 8.74 -40.41
CA GLU A 43 -3.57 9.36 -41.23
C GLU A 43 -2.87 10.55 -40.53
N PRO A 44 -1.57 10.79 -40.80
CA PRO A 44 -0.87 11.94 -40.26
C PRO A 44 -1.46 13.22 -40.85
N ARG A 45 -2.07 14.05 -39.99
CA ARG A 45 -2.31 15.45 -40.31
C ARG A 45 -0.95 16.14 -40.28
N ILE A 46 -0.42 16.44 -41.46
CA ILE A 46 0.72 17.32 -41.61
C ILE A 46 0.26 18.72 -41.16
N GLU A 47 0.55 19.07 -39.91
CA GLU A 47 0.54 20.47 -39.50
C GLU A 47 1.87 21.08 -39.95
N SER A 48 1.74 22.05 -40.82
CA SER A 48 2.80 22.84 -41.43
C SER A 48 3.72 23.47 -40.38
N GLU A 49 5.02 23.36 -40.61
CA GLU A 49 6.07 24.12 -39.94
C GLU A 49 5.74 25.63 -39.95
N GLU A 50 5.38 26.18 -38.78
CA GLU A 50 5.51 27.60 -38.49
C GLU A 50 5.52 27.83 -36.97
N SER A 51 6.70 27.87 -36.36
CA SER A 51 7.14 28.98 -35.47
C SER A 51 8.46 28.64 -34.78
N VAL A 52 9.52 29.22 -35.34
CA VAL A 52 10.77 29.50 -34.62
C VAL A 52 10.49 30.62 -33.62
N GLY A 53 10.83 30.39 -32.35
CA GLY A 53 11.03 31.47 -31.37
C GLY A 53 9.85 31.79 -30.45
N GLY A 54 9.44 30.83 -29.63
CA GLY A 54 8.72 31.10 -28.38
C GLY A 54 9.54 30.56 -27.22
N PHE A 55 9.74 31.33 -26.16
CA PHE A 55 10.18 30.77 -24.88
C PHE A 55 9.25 29.60 -24.58
N ALA A 56 9.79 28.37 -24.55
CA ALA A 56 9.01 27.20 -24.16
C ALA A 56 8.32 27.56 -22.85
N ALA A 57 6.98 27.53 -22.83
CA ALA A 57 6.24 27.78 -21.62
C ALA A 57 6.81 26.86 -20.53
N PRO A 58 6.99 27.35 -19.29
CA PRO A 58 7.47 26.50 -18.21
C PRO A 58 6.58 25.25 -18.15
N PRO A 59 7.17 24.06 -17.93
CA PRO A 59 6.43 22.80 -17.95
C PRO A 59 5.19 22.92 -17.04
N ASP A 60 3.99 22.64 -17.58
CA ASP A 60 2.78 22.61 -16.74
C ASP A 60 2.84 21.33 -15.92
N LEU A 61 3.49 21.42 -14.76
CA LEU A 61 3.60 20.33 -13.79
C LEU A 61 2.25 19.99 -13.15
N ALA A 62 1.15 20.58 -13.61
CA ALA A 62 -0.17 20.25 -13.14
C ALA A 62 -0.59 18.84 -13.58
N ILE A 63 -0.88 17.99 -12.59
CA ILE A 63 -1.51 16.70 -12.85
C ILE A 63 -2.98 16.96 -13.16
N VAL A 64 -3.38 16.67 -14.40
CA VAL A 64 -4.75 16.78 -14.88
C VAL A 64 -5.34 15.39 -15.08
N LEU A 65 -6.45 15.15 -14.39
CA LEU A 65 -7.14 13.87 -14.33
C LEU A 65 -8.56 14.01 -14.84
N ASP A 66 -8.93 13.13 -15.77
CA ASP A 66 -10.29 12.87 -16.24
C ASP A 66 -10.92 11.80 -15.34
N ARG A 67 -12.02 12.15 -14.67
CA ARG A 67 -12.72 11.25 -13.74
C ARG A 67 -13.73 10.42 -14.52
N ARG A 68 -13.54 9.10 -14.49
CA ARG A 68 -14.45 8.10 -15.07
C ARG A 68 -15.12 7.30 -13.95
N PHE A 69 -16.35 6.88 -14.19
CA PHE A 69 -17.07 5.99 -13.28
C PHE A 69 -17.26 4.64 -13.93
N ASN A 70 -16.64 3.60 -13.36
CA ASN A 70 -16.77 2.25 -13.85
C ASN A 70 -18.03 1.62 -13.26
N HIS A 71 -19.06 1.47 -14.10
CA HIS A 71 -20.36 0.91 -13.68
C HIS A 71 -20.29 -0.55 -13.25
N THR A 72 -19.32 -1.32 -13.75
CA THR A 72 -19.13 -2.74 -13.42
C THR A 72 -18.51 -2.90 -12.04
N THR A 73 -17.42 -2.18 -11.77
CA THR A 73 -16.72 -2.24 -10.48
C THR A 73 -17.36 -1.35 -9.42
N ARG A 74 -18.25 -0.43 -9.83
CA ARG A 74 -18.84 0.65 -9.01
C ARG A 74 -17.78 1.50 -8.31
N ARG A 75 -16.67 1.77 -9.01
CA ARG A 75 -15.55 2.57 -8.52
C ARG A 75 -15.28 3.76 -9.43
N GLU A 76 -14.68 4.78 -8.84
CA GLU A 76 -14.13 5.91 -9.59
C GLU A 76 -12.74 5.54 -10.08
N GLU A 77 -12.50 5.78 -11.36
CA GLU A 77 -11.22 5.58 -12.04
C GLU A 77 -10.80 6.93 -12.63
N PHE A 78 -9.50 7.19 -12.66
CA PHE A 78 -8.96 8.44 -13.12
C PHE A 78 -7.99 8.16 -14.26
N ARG A 79 -8.14 8.90 -15.36
CA ARG A 79 -7.24 8.85 -16.50
C ARG A 79 -6.37 10.10 -16.51
N LEU A 80 -5.08 9.92 -16.70
CA LEU A 80 -4.16 11.03 -16.93
C LEU A 80 -4.39 11.62 -18.32
N THR A 81 -4.48 12.94 -18.42
CA THR A 81 -4.53 13.60 -19.73
C THR A 81 -3.15 13.83 -20.33
N ARG A 82 -2.10 13.79 -19.49
CA ARG A 82 -0.69 13.96 -19.85
C ARG A 82 0.18 13.00 -19.05
N ARG A 83 1.33 12.60 -19.59
CA ARG A 83 2.27 11.76 -18.85
C ARG A 83 2.92 12.53 -17.72
N ILE A 84 3.16 11.83 -16.62
CA ILE A 84 4.09 12.28 -15.60
C ILE A 84 5.46 11.69 -15.89
N GLY A 85 6.47 12.55 -15.94
CA GLY A 85 7.86 12.15 -15.98
C GLY A 85 8.45 12.12 -14.58
N TYR A 86 9.28 11.12 -14.30
CA TYR A 86 10.07 11.03 -13.08
C TYR A 86 11.52 10.67 -13.42
N TYR A 87 12.47 11.36 -12.80
CA TYR A 87 13.88 11.06 -12.90
C TYR A 87 14.38 10.40 -11.60
N ASP A 88 14.73 9.12 -11.72
CA ASP A 88 15.27 8.31 -10.65
C ASP A 88 16.81 8.36 -10.64
N ASP A 89 17.32 9.32 -9.88
CA ASP A 89 18.74 9.66 -9.71
C ASP A 89 19.41 8.93 -8.54
N ALA A 90 18.82 7.84 -8.04
CA ALA A 90 19.37 7.11 -6.90
C ALA A 90 20.79 6.62 -7.21
N PRO A 91 21.80 6.92 -6.37
CA PRO A 91 23.17 6.49 -6.62
C PRO A 91 23.27 4.98 -6.78
N GLU A 92 23.98 4.52 -7.82
CA GLU A 92 24.27 3.11 -8.14
C GLU A 92 23.07 2.22 -8.52
N VAL A 93 21.84 2.59 -8.14
CA VAL A 93 20.61 1.77 -8.31
C VAL A 93 19.47 2.50 -9.02
N GLY A 94 19.71 3.73 -9.48
CA GLY A 94 18.75 4.54 -10.22
C GLY A 94 18.42 3.93 -11.59
N VAL A 95 17.17 4.11 -12.02
CA VAL A 95 16.67 3.62 -13.32
C VAL A 95 16.61 4.72 -14.38
N GLY A 96 17.01 5.96 -14.04
CA GLY A 96 17.02 7.06 -14.99
C GLY A 96 15.61 7.60 -15.25
N ARG A 97 15.27 7.82 -16.52
CA ARG A 97 13.99 8.44 -16.91
C ARG A 97 12.85 7.42 -16.93
N ILE A 98 11.74 7.80 -16.31
CA ILE A 98 10.50 7.02 -16.26
C ILE A 98 9.35 7.92 -16.69
N LEU A 99 8.52 7.46 -17.63
CA LEU A 99 7.27 8.12 -18.02
C LEU A 99 6.08 7.21 -17.71
N VAL A 100 5.03 7.79 -17.12
CA VAL A 100 3.78 7.09 -16.81
C VAL A 100 2.57 7.92 -17.28
N PRO A 101 1.58 7.32 -17.94
CA PRO A 101 1.54 5.95 -18.43
C PRO A 101 2.19 5.79 -19.80
N ALA A 102 2.51 4.56 -20.22
CA ALA A 102 2.89 4.29 -21.61
C ALA A 102 1.73 4.62 -22.57
N ASP A 103 0.51 4.20 -22.23
CA ASP A 103 -0.72 4.41 -23.00
C ASP A 103 -1.65 5.40 -22.26
N LEU A 104 -1.73 6.64 -22.76
CA LEU A 104 -2.60 7.69 -22.18
C LEU A 104 -4.10 7.45 -22.44
N GLU A 105 -4.46 6.66 -23.45
CA GLU A 105 -5.86 6.48 -23.82
C GLU A 105 -6.54 5.48 -22.89
N ASN A 106 -5.86 4.36 -22.61
CA ASN A 106 -6.45 3.22 -21.92
C ASN A 106 -6.01 3.07 -20.47
N TRP A 107 -4.90 3.69 -20.05
CA TRP A 107 -4.44 3.57 -18.67
C TRP A 107 -5.32 4.38 -17.70
N THR A 108 -5.66 3.75 -16.58
CA THR A 108 -6.41 4.38 -15.49
C THR A 108 -5.78 4.04 -14.14
N THR A 109 -5.95 4.93 -13.17
CA THR A 109 -5.52 4.79 -11.78
C THR A 109 -6.70 5.04 -10.85
N ASP A 110 -6.71 4.40 -9.68
CA ASP A 110 -7.64 4.71 -8.59
C ASP A 110 -7.05 5.70 -7.57
N LEU A 111 -5.97 6.40 -7.96
CA LEU A 111 -5.13 7.35 -7.24
C LEU A 111 -4.32 6.73 -6.10
N THR A 112 -4.98 5.91 -5.27
CA THR A 112 -4.33 5.04 -4.30
C THR A 112 -5.34 4.01 -3.78
N SER A 113 -5.03 2.73 -3.95
CA SER A 113 -5.76 1.60 -3.36
C SER A 113 -5.48 1.43 -1.84
N VAL A 114 -5.87 2.42 -1.02
CA VAL A 114 -5.75 2.35 0.45
C VAL A 114 -7.02 1.75 1.07
N PRO A 115 -6.91 0.66 1.86
CA PRO A 115 -8.04 0.16 2.64
C PRO A 115 -8.66 1.27 3.51
N ALA A 116 -9.99 1.35 3.56
CA ALA A 116 -10.70 2.45 4.22
C ALA A 116 -10.22 2.71 5.67
N PHE A 117 -9.96 1.64 6.43
CA PHE A 117 -9.47 1.73 7.82
C PHE A 117 -8.03 2.26 7.95
N LEU A 118 -7.29 2.44 6.85
CA LEU A 118 -5.95 3.03 6.82
C LEU A 118 -5.93 4.45 6.24
N THR A 119 -7.08 4.97 5.81
CA THR A 119 -7.17 6.33 5.24
C THR A 119 -6.88 7.44 6.25
N TRP A 120 -6.98 7.15 7.56
CA TRP A 120 -6.52 8.07 8.61
C TRP A 120 -4.99 8.23 8.63
N LEU A 121 -4.23 7.23 8.16
CA LEU A 121 -2.77 7.24 8.13
C LEU A 121 -2.25 7.85 6.82
N VAL A 122 -2.87 7.47 5.70
CA VAL A 122 -2.55 7.94 4.35
C VAL A 122 -3.84 8.42 3.69
N PRO A 123 -4.08 9.75 3.63
CA PRO A 123 -5.26 10.26 2.96
C PRO A 123 -5.20 9.92 1.47
N LYS A 124 -6.35 9.85 0.77
CA LYS A 124 -6.40 9.49 -0.66
C LYS A 124 -5.69 10.48 -1.59
N THR A 125 -5.46 11.70 -1.14
CA THR A 125 -4.80 12.77 -1.90
C THR A 125 -3.87 13.55 -0.99
N GLY A 126 -2.90 14.24 -1.58
CA GLY A 126 -1.93 15.08 -0.88
C GLY A 126 -0.57 15.05 -1.58
N ALA A 127 0.47 15.46 -0.85
CA ALA A 127 1.85 15.52 -1.35
C ALA A 127 2.35 14.19 -1.98
N HIS A 128 1.89 13.04 -1.50
CA HIS A 128 2.31 11.73 -2.00
C HIS A 128 1.64 11.32 -3.32
N LEU A 129 0.62 12.05 -3.79
CA LEU A 129 -0.20 11.63 -4.92
C LEU A 129 0.58 11.47 -6.24
N PRO A 130 1.50 12.37 -6.64
CA PRO A 130 2.31 12.14 -7.84
C PRO A 130 3.11 10.85 -7.75
N ALA A 131 3.66 10.56 -6.56
CA ALA A 131 4.40 9.33 -6.32
C ALA A 131 3.49 8.08 -6.34
N ALA A 132 2.24 8.19 -5.88
CA ALA A 132 1.28 7.10 -5.92
C ALA A 132 0.85 6.77 -7.35
N ILE A 133 0.58 7.80 -8.17
CA ILE A 133 0.28 7.64 -9.60
C ILE A 133 1.47 6.99 -10.34
N LEU A 134 2.70 7.44 -10.04
CA LEU A 134 3.92 6.82 -10.56
C LEU A 134 4.00 5.35 -10.16
N HIS A 135 3.77 5.02 -8.88
CA HIS A 135 3.79 3.64 -8.39
C HIS A 135 2.73 2.78 -9.09
N ASP A 136 1.49 3.25 -9.19
CA ASP A 136 0.40 2.56 -9.91
C ASP A 136 0.80 2.21 -11.34
N GLY A 137 1.45 3.14 -12.05
CA GLY A 137 1.97 2.91 -13.40
C GLY A 137 3.12 1.91 -13.48
N LEU A 138 3.84 1.67 -12.37
CA LEU A 138 4.91 0.67 -12.26
C LEU A 138 4.39 -0.69 -11.74
N VAL A 139 3.15 -0.78 -11.25
CA VAL A 139 2.52 -2.02 -10.76
C VAL A 139 1.71 -2.67 -11.87
N LEU A 140 2.20 -3.75 -12.48
CA LEU A 140 1.42 -4.44 -13.51
C LEU A 140 0.48 -5.49 -12.88
N SER A 141 -0.63 -5.85 -13.53
CA SER A 141 -1.29 -7.12 -13.24
C SER A 141 -0.58 -8.28 -13.95
N LYS A 142 -1.20 -9.47 -13.96
CA LYS A 142 -0.59 -10.70 -14.46
C LYS A 142 -1.06 -10.73 -15.89
N ASP A 143 -0.12 -10.86 -16.81
CA ASP A 143 -0.41 -10.82 -18.24
C ASP A 143 -0.84 -9.43 -18.75
N GLU A 144 -0.66 -8.38 -17.93
CA GLU A 144 -0.75 -6.99 -18.38
C GLU A 144 0.60 -6.52 -18.93
N PRO A 145 0.61 -5.86 -20.09
CA PRO A 145 1.81 -5.25 -20.63
C PRO A 145 2.29 -4.07 -19.77
N ALA A 146 3.54 -3.64 -19.96
CA ALA A 146 4.08 -2.52 -19.20
C ALA A 146 3.26 -1.23 -19.43
N SER A 147 2.89 -0.58 -18.34
CA SER A 147 2.17 0.69 -18.32
C SER A 147 3.09 1.91 -18.17
N TYR A 148 4.39 1.75 -18.42
CA TYR A 148 5.40 2.80 -18.29
C TYR A 148 6.43 2.74 -19.42
N ILE A 149 7.14 3.84 -19.64
CA ILE A 149 8.28 3.94 -20.55
C ILE A 149 9.52 4.20 -19.70
N ALA A 150 10.53 3.34 -19.82
CA ALA A 150 11.79 3.45 -19.09
C ALA A 150 12.93 2.78 -19.87
N GLU A 151 14.17 3.04 -19.45
CA GLU A 151 15.40 2.46 -20.01
C GLU A 151 15.58 0.97 -19.72
N ARG A 152 14.74 0.34 -18.88
CA ARG A 152 14.72 -1.11 -18.66
C ARG A 152 13.46 -1.51 -17.91
N GLU A 153 13.21 -2.81 -17.86
CA GLU A 153 12.20 -3.36 -16.97
C GLU A 153 12.53 -3.01 -15.50
N ILE A 154 11.52 -2.49 -14.81
CA ILE A 154 11.54 -2.15 -13.40
C ILE A 154 10.86 -3.28 -12.63
N HIS A 155 11.60 -3.93 -11.73
CA HIS A 155 11.03 -4.94 -10.87
C HIS A 155 10.21 -4.32 -9.73
N ARG A 156 9.29 -5.10 -9.18
CA ARG A 156 8.32 -4.66 -8.19
C ARG A 156 8.94 -4.06 -6.93
N ASP A 157 10.06 -4.63 -6.47
CA ASP A 157 10.80 -4.12 -5.33
C ASP A 157 11.57 -2.82 -5.63
N GLU A 158 11.98 -2.60 -6.88
CA GLU A 158 12.51 -1.32 -7.35
C GLU A 158 11.42 -0.27 -7.44
N ALA A 159 10.23 -0.63 -7.95
CA ALA A 159 9.06 0.23 -7.96
C ALA A 159 8.69 0.71 -6.55
N ASP A 160 8.74 -0.17 -5.55
CA ASP A 160 8.51 0.20 -4.15
C ASP A 160 9.58 1.21 -3.66
N ARG A 161 10.87 1.01 -3.99
CA ARG A 161 11.94 1.98 -3.67
C ARG A 161 11.68 3.34 -4.34
N ILE A 162 11.43 3.33 -5.65
CA ILE A 162 11.15 4.52 -6.45
C ILE A 162 9.98 5.29 -5.83
N PHE A 163 8.92 4.60 -5.42
CA PHE A 163 7.77 5.21 -4.75
C PHE A 163 8.15 5.91 -3.44
N ARG A 164 8.96 5.28 -2.59
CA ARG A 164 9.48 5.89 -1.36
C ARG A 164 10.28 7.16 -1.64
N ASP A 165 11.17 7.10 -2.62
CA ASP A 165 12.08 8.19 -2.94
C ASP A 165 11.31 9.36 -3.59
N ALA A 166 10.38 9.06 -4.51
CA ALA A 166 9.43 9.99 -5.12
C ALA A 166 8.53 10.68 -4.09
N MET A 167 8.03 9.93 -3.08
CA MET A 167 7.30 10.52 -1.94
C MET A 167 8.17 11.54 -1.19
N GLY A 168 9.46 11.25 -0.99
CA GLY A 168 10.40 12.19 -0.39
C GLY A 168 10.55 13.47 -1.18
N LYS A 169 10.70 13.35 -2.50
CA LYS A 169 10.88 14.45 -3.44
C LYS A 169 9.63 15.33 -3.60
N THR A 170 8.45 14.78 -3.35
CA THR A 170 7.17 15.51 -3.35
C THR A 170 6.80 16.09 -1.99
N GLY A 171 7.69 16.03 -1.00
CA GLY A 171 7.48 16.65 0.33
C GLY A 171 6.74 15.76 1.34
N THR A 172 6.57 14.47 1.06
CA THR A 172 5.99 13.54 2.05
C THR A 172 6.95 13.30 3.20
N GLY A 173 6.48 13.49 4.44
CA GLY A 173 7.28 13.34 5.64
C GLY A 173 7.95 11.96 5.80
N LEU A 174 9.14 11.96 6.41
CA LEU A 174 10.02 10.78 6.55
C LEU A 174 9.29 9.55 7.11
N ILE A 175 8.60 9.67 8.24
CA ILE A 175 7.93 8.54 8.89
C ILE A 175 6.84 7.96 7.96
N ARG A 176 6.02 8.82 7.34
CA ARG A 176 4.94 8.39 6.44
C ARG A 176 5.48 7.63 5.24
N ARG A 177 6.48 8.15 4.53
CA ARG A 177 7.02 7.47 3.34
C ARG A 177 7.62 6.10 3.68
N TRP A 178 8.26 5.95 4.84
CA TRP A 178 8.81 4.67 5.30
C TRP A 178 7.73 3.67 5.71
N MET A 179 6.65 4.12 6.36
CA MET A 179 5.50 3.27 6.69
C MET A 179 4.81 2.76 5.41
N VAL A 180 4.53 3.66 4.46
CA VAL A 180 3.91 3.31 3.18
C VAL A 180 4.79 2.34 2.39
N TRP A 181 6.09 2.65 2.27
CA TRP A 181 7.06 1.76 1.64
C TRP A 181 7.05 0.35 2.27
N SER A 182 7.06 0.26 3.60
CA SER A 182 7.05 -1.03 4.29
C SER A 182 5.79 -1.83 4.00
N ALA A 183 4.64 -1.15 3.90
CA ALA A 183 3.37 -1.79 3.56
C ALA A 183 3.35 -2.33 2.12
N VAL A 184 3.79 -1.54 1.14
CA VAL A 184 3.86 -2.00 -0.26
C VAL A 184 4.90 -3.11 -0.44
N THR A 185 6.04 -3.04 0.26
CA THR A 185 7.05 -4.11 0.29
C THR A 185 6.49 -5.41 0.87
N ALA A 186 5.69 -5.34 1.95
CA ALA A 186 5.03 -6.53 2.48
C ALA A 186 4.02 -7.12 1.47
N ALA A 187 3.29 -6.27 0.73
CA ALA A 187 2.42 -6.72 -0.36
C ALA A 187 3.23 -7.34 -1.52
N THR A 188 4.39 -6.80 -1.84
CA THR A 188 5.34 -7.33 -2.83
C THR A 188 5.85 -8.71 -2.42
N ILE A 189 6.22 -8.90 -1.15
CA ILE A 189 6.61 -10.22 -0.60
C ILE A 189 5.45 -11.23 -0.66
N TYR A 190 4.23 -10.79 -0.31
CA TYR A 190 3.06 -11.65 -0.32
C TYR A 190 2.73 -12.14 -1.74
N HIS A 191 2.56 -11.21 -2.68
CA HIS A 191 2.19 -11.55 -4.05
C HIS A 191 3.35 -12.16 -4.84
N ALA A 192 4.58 -11.68 -4.63
CA ALA A 192 5.80 -12.10 -5.34
C ALA A 192 5.63 -12.11 -6.87
N ARG A 193 5.05 -11.03 -7.40
CA ARG A 193 4.78 -10.79 -8.83
C ARG A 193 5.72 -9.68 -9.35
N GLN A 194 6.10 -9.73 -10.63
CA GLN A 194 7.11 -8.83 -11.23
C GLN A 194 8.41 -8.76 -10.44
N VAL A 195 8.88 -9.92 -9.98
CA VAL A 195 10.14 -10.06 -9.24
C VAL A 195 10.97 -11.14 -9.88
N ASP A 196 12.28 -10.92 -9.91
CA ASP A 196 13.32 -11.82 -10.42
C ASP A 196 13.71 -12.95 -9.44
N TRP A 197 12.98 -13.06 -8.32
CA TRP A 197 13.35 -13.97 -7.24
C TRP A 197 13.22 -15.45 -7.64
N SER A 198 14.22 -16.24 -7.27
CA SER A 198 14.16 -17.71 -7.34
C SER A 198 13.02 -18.28 -6.49
N ARG A 199 12.61 -19.51 -6.79
CA ARG A 199 11.56 -20.22 -6.02
C ARG A 199 11.91 -20.30 -4.53
N MET A 200 13.18 -20.52 -4.20
CA MET A 200 13.64 -20.60 -2.81
C MET A 200 13.53 -19.25 -2.10
N GLN A 201 13.91 -18.15 -2.78
CA GLN A 201 13.76 -16.80 -2.24
C GLN A 201 12.30 -16.44 -2.00
N LYS A 202 11.39 -16.80 -2.93
CA LYS A 202 9.94 -16.59 -2.75
C LYS A 202 9.41 -17.28 -1.49
N TRP A 203 9.78 -18.55 -1.27
CA TRP A 203 9.40 -19.27 -0.06
C TRP A 203 10.04 -18.69 1.20
N HIS A 204 11.31 -18.31 1.15
CA HIS A 204 12.00 -17.67 2.26
C HIS A 204 11.30 -16.37 2.68
N TYR A 205 11.04 -15.45 1.75
CA TYR A 205 10.40 -14.17 2.09
C TYR A 205 8.96 -14.34 2.55
N ARG A 206 8.18 -15.24 1.94
CA ARG A 206 6.81 -15.54 2.40
C ARG A 206 6.81 -16.21 3.77
N GLY A 207 7.73 -17.14 4.00
CA GLY A 207 7.92 -17.79 5.29
C GLY A 207 8.31 -16.79 6.36
N ALA A 208 9.20 -15.84 6.05
CA ALA A 208 9.57 -14.75 6.96
C ALA A 208 8.36 -13.84 7.26
N LEU A 209 7.60 -13.42 6.25
CA LEU A 209 6.40 -12.59 6.41
C LEU A 209 5.35 -13.28 7.29
N TRP A 210 4.89 -14.47 6.86
CA TRP A 210 3.83 -15.20 7.56
C TRP A 210 4.27 -15.74 8.91
N GLY A 211 5.51 -16.23 9.01
CA GLY A 211 6.10 -16.67 10.26
C GLY A 211 6.21 -15.54 11.27
N SER A 212 6.63 -14.34 10.84
CA SER A 212 6.68 -13.16 11.71
C SER A 212 5.28 -12.75 12.16
N LEU A 213 4.31 -12.66 11.24
CA LEU A 213 2.93 -12.29 11.57
C LEU A 213 2.28 -13.28 12.54
N LEU A 214 2.43 -14.57 12.28
CA LEU A 214 1.90 -15.63 13.15
C LEU A 214 2.54 -15.56 14.54
N ALA A 215 3.87 -15.42 14.62
CA ALA A 215 4.56 -15.28 15.90
C ALA A 215 4.09 -14.05 16.67
N ILE A 216 3.95 -12.89 16.02
CA ILE A 216 3.45 -11.66 16.64
C ILE A 216 2.04 -11.85 17.19
N VAL A 217 1.14 -12.47 16.42
CA VAL A 217 -0.25 -12.70 16.86
C VAL A 217 -0.29 -13.67 18.04
N LEU A 218 0.40 -14.82 17.95
CA LEU A 218 0.39 -15.83 19.01
C LEU A 218 1.03 -15.29 20.30
N LEU A 219 2.17 -14.61 20.20
CA LEU A 219 2.82 -14.00 21.35
C LEU A 219 2.00 -12.84 21.93
N GLY A 220 1.31 -12.07 21.09
CA GLY A 220 0.39 -11.01 21.53
C GLY A 220 -0.81 -11.56 22.28
N ILE A 221 -1.42 -12.66 21.80
CA ILE A 221 -2.49 -13.36 22.49
C ILE A 221 -1.98 -13.91 23.83
N TRP A 222 -0.84 -14.61 23.82
CA TRP A 222 -0.25 -15.17 25.03
C TRP A 222 0.07 -14.08 26.07
N SER A 223 0.67 -12.97 25.63
CA SER A 223 0.96 -11.80 26.47
C SER A 223 -0.29 -11.17 27.04
N THR A 224 -1.39 -11.14 26.26
CA THR A 224 -2.67 -10.57 26.72
C THR A 224 -3.32 -11.48 27.77
N LEU A 225 -3.32 -12.80 27.55
CA LEU A 225 -3.86 -13.76 28.52
C LEU A 225 -3.09 -13.74 29.84
N ASP A 226 -1.76 -13.60 29.77
CA ASP A 226 -0.89 -13.46 30.94
C ASP A 226 -1.16 -12.14 31.68
N LEU A 227 -1.28 -11.01 30.96
CA LEU A 227 -1.63 -9.71 31.54
C LEU A 227 -3.00 -9.74 32.26
N LEU A 228 -3.94 -10.55 31.78
CA LEU A 228 -5.27 -10.74 32.36
C LEU A 228 -5.29 -11.78 33.48
N ASN A 229 -4.15 -12.41 33.82
CA ASN A 229 -4.03 -13.45 34.83
C ASN A 229 -5.01 -14.62 34.61
N VAL A 230 -5.14 -15.08 33.37
CA VAL A 230 -6.02 -16.23 33.04
C VAL A 230 -5.42 -17.51 33.62
N ASP A 231 -6.17 -18.18 34.49
CA ASP A 231 -5.75 -19.43 35.14
C ASP A 231 -5.33 -20.51 34.13
N GLY A 232 -4.23 -21.21 34.42
CA GLY A 232 -3.73 -22.33 33.61
C GLY A 232 -2.85 -21.94 32.42
N ILE A 233 -2.65 -20.65 32.17
CA ILE A 233 -1.71 -20.15 31.16
C ILE A 233 -0.32 -19.99 31.80
N PRO A 234 0.76 -20.55 31.22
CA PRO A 234 2.10 -20.30 31.72
C PRO A 234 2.47 -18.83 31.52
N GLY A 235 3.09 -18.21 32.52
CA GLY A 235 3.53 -16.82 32.45
C GLY A 235 4.55 -16.60 31.32
N VAL A 236 4.48 -15.44 30.67
CA VAL A 236 5.40 -15.05 29.61
C VAL A 236 6.71 -14.59 30.24
N PRO A 237 7.89 -15.08 29.81
CA PRO A 237 9.16 -14.84 30.51
C PRO A 237 9.56 -13.37 30.70
N TRP A 238 9.05 -12.47 29.85
CA TRP A 238 9.34 -11.02 29.91
C TRP A 238 8.21 -10.19 30.51
N ILE A 239 7.07 -10.81 30.86
CA ILE A 239 5.97 -10.14 31.57
C ILE A 239 6.17 -10.41 33.06
N GLY A 240 6.46 -9.35 33.83
CA GLY A 240 6.64 -9.46 35.27
C GLY A 240 5.31 -9.66 36.02
N GLU A 241 5.38 -10.13 37.25
CA GLU A 241 4.18 -10.42 38.09
C GLU A 241 3.45 -9.15 38.58
N ARG A 242 4.10 -7.98 38.52
CA ARG A 242 3.54 -6.71 39.00
C ARG A 242 2.99 -5.88 37.85
N PRO A 243 1.92 -5.11 38.05
CA PRO A 243 1.18 -4.45 36.96
C PRO A 243 2.05 -3.49 36.13
N ILE A 244 2.92 -2.70 36.76
CA ILE A 244 3.79 -1.76 36.02
C ILE A 244 4.89 -2.51 35.25
N PRO A 245 5.68 -3.41 35.87
CA PRO A 245 6.62 -4.26 35.14
C PRO A 245 6.00 -5.11 34.04
N ALA A 246 4.77 -5.61 34.22
CA ALA A 246 4.03 -6.36 33.21
C ALA A 246 3.76 -5.51 31.97
N LEU A 247 3.29 -4.27 32.14
CA LEU A 247 3.04 -3.34 31.04
C LEU A 247 4.33 -2.94 30.31
N ILE A 248 5.40 -2.64 31.05
CA ILE A 248 6.71 -2.31 30.46
C ILE A 248 7.26 -3.52 29.70
N GLY A 249 7.24 -4.70 30.31
CA GLY A 249 7.70 -5.95 29.71
C GLY A 249 6.93 -6.32 28.44
N GLY A 250 5.60 -6.21 28.48
CA GLY A 250 4.73 -6.40 27.32
C GLY A 250 5.03 -5.41 26.20
N PHE A 251 5.18 -4.12 26.52
CA PHE A 251 5.53 -3.08 25.53
C PHE A 251 6.91 -3.30 24.91
N VAL A 252 7.92 -3.60 25.73
CA VAL A 252 9.28 -3.91 25.26
C VAL A 252 9.28 -5.16 24.39
N GLY A 253 8.57 -6.22 24.79
CA GLY A 253 8.40 -7.44 23.99
C GLY A 253 7.74 -7.16 22.63
N ALA A 254 6.69 -6.32 22.62
CA ALA A 254 5.98 -5.90 21.40
C ALA A 254 6.85 -5.07 20.44
N ILE A 255 7.99 -4.55 20.86
CA ILE A 255 8.95 -3.84 20.01
C ILE A 255 10.13 -4.74 19.64
N LEU A 256 10.81 -5.31 20.64
CA LEU A 256 12.05 -6.05 20.41
C LEU A 256 11.83 -7.35 19.64
N ILE A 257 10.77 -8.10 19.94
CA ILE A 257 10.52 -9.38 19.27
C ILE A 257 10.24 -9.16 17.77
N PRO A 258 9.36 -8.24 17.35
CA PRO A 258 9.17 -7.97 15.94
C PRO A 258 10.42 -7.40 15.24
N LEU A 259 11.24 -6.60 15.92
CA LEU A 259 12.51 -6.13 15.36
C LEU A 259 13.46 -7.30 15.07
N LEU A 260 13.56 -8.27 15.98
CA LEU A 260 14.35 -9.49 15.78
C LEU A 260 13.78 -10.33 14.63
N LEU A 261 12.47 -10.57 14.60
CA LEU A 261 11.79 -11.30 13.52
C LEU A 261 12.00 -10.61 12.15
N GLY A 262 11.97 -9.27 12.13
CA GLY A 262 12.20 -8.48 10.92
C GLY A 262 13.59 -8.72 10.29
N THR A 263 14.60 -9.11 11.07
CA THR A 263 15.92 -9.47 10.51
C THR A 263 15.87 -10.67 9.56
N ALA A 264 14.91 -11.58 9.76
CA ALA A 264 14.72 -12.75 8.90
C ALA A 264 14.21 -12.40 7.49
N TRP A 265 13.82 -11.15 7.24
CA TRP A 265 13.33 -10.69 5.93
C TRP A 265 14.48 -10.39 4.94
N GLY A 266 15.74 -10.56 5.34
CA GLY A 266 16.90 -10.46 4.46
C GLY A 266 17.13 -9.04 3.93
N LYS A 267 16.97 -8.85 2.61
CA LYS A 267 17.10 -7.52 1.98
C LYS A 267 15.98 -6.56 2.39
N PHE A 268 14.82 -7.08 2.81
CA PHE A 268 13.67 -6.31 3.26
C PHE A 268 13.62 -6.10 4.78
N ARG A 269 14.75 -6.30 5.49
CA ARG A 269 14.80 -6.21 6.97
C ARG A 269 14.25 -4.90 7.52
N THR A 270 14.50 -3.78 6.84
CA THR A 270 14.02 -2.47 7.26
C THR A 270 12.50 -2.38 7.21
N ALA A 271 11.86 -2.99 6.20
CA ALA A 271 10.40 -3.06 6.14
C ALA A 271 9.85 -3.90 7.31
N GLY A 272 10.51 -5.03 7.60
CA GLY A 272 10.20 -5.87 8.76
C GLY A 272 10.32 -5.11 10.10
N TRP A 273 11.38 -4.32 10.27
CA TRP A 273 11.61 -3.50 11.47
C TRP A 273 10.57 -2.41 11.69
N ILE A 274 9.97 -1.90 10.62
CA ILE A 274 8.92 -0.89 10.70
C ILE A 274 7.55 -1.55 10.91
N ILE A 275 7.20 -2.50 10.05
CA ILE A 275 5.86 -3.10 10.05
C ILE A 275 5.63 -4.04 11.23
N GLY A 276 6.67 -4.73 11.70
CA GLY A 276 6.58 -5.68 12.80
C GLY A 276 6.06 -5.05 14.09
N PRO A 277 6.75 -4.04 14.66
CA PRO A 277 6.29 -3.34 15.86
C PRO A 277 4.93 -2.66 15.64
N LEU A 278 4.71 -2.09 14.45
CA LEU A 278 3.44 -1.46 14.11
C LEU A 278 2.28 -2.46 14.21
N VAL A 279 2.42 -3.64 13.60
CA VAL A 279 1.44 -4.72 13.67
C VAL A 279 1.27 -5.21 15.10
N ALA A 280 2.35 -5.44 15.84
CA ALA A 280 2.29 -5.92 17.22
C ALA A 280 1.51 -4.98 18.15
N LEU A 281 1.64 -3.66 17.94
CA LEU A 281 0.93 -2.65 18.73
C LEU A 281 -0.52 -2.44 18.26
N ILE A 282 -0.78 -2.56 16.97
CA ILE A 282 -2.10 -2.29 16.39
C ILE A 282 -3.05 -3.49 16.48
N VAL A 283 -2.56 -4.72 16.27
CA VAL A 283 -3.38 -5.94 16.23
C VAL A 283 -4.24 -6.10 17.48
N PRO A 284 -3.73 -5.93 18.72
CA PRO A 284 -4.55 -6.03 19.92
C PRO A 284 -5.72 -5.04 19.96
N ALA A 285 -5.58 -3.87 19.34
CA ALA A 285 -6.63 -2.87 19.25
C ALA A 285 -7.63 -3.17 18.10
N ILE A 286 -7.16 -3.69 16.98
CA ILE A 286 -7.99 -3.98 15.80
C ILE A 286 -8.80 -5.27 15.97
N VAL A 287 -8.22 -6.32 16.55
CA VAL A 287 -8.87 -7.65 16.64
C VAL A 287 -10.24 -7.58 17.35
N PRO A 288 -10.41 -6.91 18.50
CA PRO A 288 -11.71 -6.76 19.13
C PRO A 288 -12.73 -6.03 18.24
N ILE A 289 -12.30 -4.99 17.52
CA ILE A 289 -13.16 -4.22 16.61
C ILE A 289 -13.63 -5.11 15.46
N LEU A 290 -12.72 -5.88 14.85
CA LEU A 290 -13.06 -6.84 13.79
C LEU A 290 -14.00 -7.93 14.30
N LEU A 291 -13.76 -8.45 15.50
CA LEU A 291 -14.62 -9.46 16.12
C LEU A 291 -16.05 -8.94 16.32
N ILE A 292 -16.20 -7.71 16.83
CA ILE A 292 -17.50 -7.04 16.98
C ILE A 292 -18.16 -6.82 15.62
N GLY A 293 -17.40 -6.40 14.60
CA GLY A 293 -17.92 -6.22 13.24
C GLY A 293 -18.41 -7.52 12.60
N VAL A 294 -17.67 -8.61 12.76
CA VAL A 294 -18.09 -9.95 12.29
C VAL A 294 -19.34 -10.41 13.04
N LEU A 295 -19.41 -10.19 14.34
CA LEU A 295 -20.60 -10.49 15.14
C LEU A 295 -21.81 -9.71 14.65
N TYR A 296 -21.65 -8.41 14.40
CA TYR A 296 -22.70 -7.54 13.85
C TYR A 296 -23.22 -8.07 12.51
N ILE A 297 -22.32 -8.37 11.57
CA ILE A 297 -22.69 -8.92 10.25
C ILE A 297 -23.42 -10.26 10.41
N GLY A 298 -22.98 -11.10 11.36
CA GLY A 298 -23.63 -12.37 11.68
C GLY A 298 -25.06 -12.17 12.20
N VAL A 299 -25.28 -11.19 13.08
CA VAL A 299 -26.61 -10.83 13.60
C VAL A 299 -27.50 -10.27 12.49
N GLU A 300 -26.98 -9.41 11.63
CA GLU A 300 -27.71 -8.85 10.49
C GLU A 300 -28.16 -9.97 9.52
N ARG A 301 -27.23 -10.87 9.17
CA ARG A 301 -27.52 -12.07 8.37
C ARG A 301 -28.58 -12.95 9.01
N LEU A 302 -28.52 -13.14 10.33
CA LEU A 302 -29.50 -13.93 11.05
C LEU A 302 -30.87 -13.24 11.08
N GLN A 303 -30.90 -11.93 11.22
CA GLN A 303 -32.13 -11.13 11.20
C GLN A 303 -32.80 -11.16 9.83
N GLU A 304 -32.03 -11.12 8.74
CA GLU A 304 -32.52 -11.29 7.36
C GLU A 304 -33.10 -12.70 7.14
N PHE A 305 -32.44 -13.73 7.66
CA PHE A 305 -32.85 -15.13 7.49
C PHE A 305 -34.04 -15.52 8.39
N SER A 306 -34.03 -15.12 9.66
CA SER A 306 -35.05 -15.44 10.65
C SER A 306 -35.15 -14.36 11.74
N PRO A 307 -36.02 -13.35 11.54
CA PRO A 307 -36.30 -12.31 12.53
C PRO A 307 -36.70 -12.82 13.93
N PRO A 308 -37.52 -13.88 14.10
CA PRO A 308 -37.91 -14.31 15.45
C PRO A 308 -36.73 -14.94 16.21
N LEU A 309 -35.86 -15.70 15.52
CA LEU A 309 -34.69 -16.32 16.13
C LEU A 309 -33.68 -15.27 16.60
N ALA A 310 -33.41 -14.25 15.77
CA ALA A 310 -32.52 -13.16 16.13
C ALA A 310 -33.02 -12.38 17.36
N ARG A 311 -34.32 -12.09 17.44
CA ARG A 311 -34.92 -11.46 18.64
C ARG A 311 -34.78 -12.33 19.89
N ALA A 312 -35.03 -13.64 19.77
CA ALA A 312 -34.89 -14.57 20.89
C ALA A 312 -33.44 -14.61 21.40
N LEU A 313 -32.46 -14.72 20.50
CA LEU A 313 -31.04 -14.70 20.87
C LEU A 313 -30.61 -13.37 21.49
N ALA A 314 -31.10 -12.23 20.98
CA ALA A 314 -30.81 -10.93 21.57
C ALA A 314 -31.34 -10.82 23.01
N VAL A 315 -32.56 -11.27 23.27
CA VAL A 315 -33.13 -11.29 24.62
C VAL A 315 -32.32 -12.20 25.55
N VAL A 316 -31.97 -13.40 25.09
CA VAL A 316 -31.13 -14.34 25.85
C VAL A 316 -29.76 -13.73 26.16
N PHE A 317 -29.13 -13.09 25.17
CA PHE A 317 -27.82 -12.45 25.35
C PHE A 317 -27.87 -11.30 26.36
N VAL A 318 -28.87 -10.41 26.27
CA VAL A 318 -29.05 -9.32 27.24
C VAL A 318 -29.32 -9.87 28.64
N ALA A 319 -30.18 -10.88 28.77
CA ALA A 319 -30.43 -11.53 30.05
C ALA A 319 -29.16 -12.14 30.64
N ALA A 320 -28.35 -12.82 29.81
CA ALA A 320 -27.06 -13.38 30.22
C ALA A 320 -26.09 -12.29 30.69
N LEU A 321 -25.99 -11.17 29.97
CA LEU A 321 -25.16 -10.03 30.38
C LEU A 321 -25.60 -9.43 31.71
N VAL A 322 -26.90 -9.27 31.94
CA VAL A 322 -27.45 -8.80 33.22
C VAL A 322 -27.10 -9.77 34.36
N VAL A 323 -27.21 -11.07 34.12
CA VAL A 323 -26.83 -12.10 35.10
C VAL A 323 -25.33 -12.03 35.40
N VAL A 324 -24.47 -11.98 34.38
CA VAL A 324 -23.01 -11.87 34.55
C VAL A 324 -22.66 -10.58 35.31
N PHE A 325 -23.28 -9.46 34.98
CA PHE A 325 -23.07 -8.19 35.67
C PHE A 325 -23.47 -8.28 37.15
N ALA A 326 -24.65 -8.82 37.45
CA ALA A 326 -25.12 -9.01 38.82
C ALA A 326 -24.21 -9.95 39.63
N LEU A 327 -23.75 -11.05 39.02
CA LEU A 327 -22.79 -11.96 39.65
C LEU A 327 -21.44 -11.27 39.89
N SER A 328 -20.93 -10.52 38.91
CA SER A 328 -19.66 -9.80 39.07
C SER A 328 -19.70 -8.79 40.22
N TRP A 329 -20.84 -8.11 40.43
CA TRP A 329 -21.05 -7.22 41.56
C TRP A 329 -21.13 -7.97 42.90
N TRP A 330 -21.71 -9.17 42.90
CA TRP A 330 -21.82 -9.98 44.12
C TRP A 330 -20.49 -10.59 44.56
N TYR A 331 -19.59 -10.86 43.62
CA TYR A 331 -18.28 -11.46 43.88
C TYR A 331 -17.11 -10.46 43.98
N ALA A 332 -17.35 -9.16 43.75
CA ALA A 332 -16.39 -8.08 43.95
C ALA A 332 -16.43 -7.53 45.38
#